data_AF-A0A9R0XCA9-F1
#
_entry.id   AF-A0A9R0XCA9-F1
#
_cell.length_a   1.000
_cell.length_b   1.000
_cell.length_c   1.000
_cell.angle_alpha   90.00
_cell.angle_beta   90.00
_cell.angle_gamma   90.00
#
_symmetry.space_group_name_H-M   'P 1'
#
loop_
_entity.id
_entity.type
_entity.pdbx_description
1 polymer ?
#
loop_
_entity_poly.entity_id
_entity_poly.type
_entity_poly.pdbx_seq_one_letter_code
_entity_poly.pdbx_strand_id
1 'polypeptide(L)'
;MRGNLDSIRGSVKKQPAAMHGHFHPQDTVKKYGEFDEESLVRRAHSLFYICKRAIVDYPVMGDDEHGQDSTEMIVEVSLWQLMETELSLMYDMLYTKAAVIHTCFGYLVRLISPFAIVASLLLFIFIDKEAHRRVDVNITYILYGGALFMEMTSLLNALGSSWTFAFVSTTRWDWLRYAALCNKRWDRLRRLVAYLHHLVRVGGGSRYRSRRWSHTMGQYNMLHYCTGSNSARTRPLLGSLAKIAGSGLNELWNREHYSWEADMPGHLKDRIFEYMQHIHDEDFVNSLGMLKNKWGEETLHSRGLFNSRLTNSLGVEFQECIIIWHIATEVFLAKSEQAKEKKTRDDVKAVKVISNYMMFLLVEQPDMLPGLPQNRLYQLTCESLVKTWGSTDRRQDMNLCASLKNLFRLHDDPKSDLRVSDREELAKEIYKYEGKGFTYEAPRLSYVTDLAKELLAMEKDDKVKSVPELVLKVWTDILVYAGNKCSRRFHAEKLNSGGELTTILWLMAEHFYQVYATELIKSNKMEK
;
A
#
# COMPACT_ATOMS: atom_id res chain seq x y z
N MET A 1 15.38 13.99 4.98
CA MET A 1 15.99 12.87 5.73
C MET A 1 15.62 11.59 5.00
N ARG A 2 16.57 10.94 4.32
CA ARG A 2 16.35 9.58 3.81
C ARG A 2 16.40 8.65 5.03
N GLY A 3 15.34 7.88 5.27
CA GLY A 3 15.36 6.85 6.31
C GLY A 3 16.48 5.86 6.01
N ASN A 4 17.44 5.73 6.93
CA ASN A 4 18.59 4.87 6.72
C ASN A 4 18.22 3.42 7.10
N LEU A 5 17.95 2.57 6.10
CA LEU A 5 17.68 1.14 6.30
C LEU A 5 18.81 0.45 7.09
N ASP A 6 20.05 0.94 7.02
CA ASP A 6 21.17 0.40 7.79
C ASP A 6 21.00 0.62 9.31
N SER A 7 20.31 1.69 9.70
CA SER A 7 19.99 1.93 11.12
C SER A 7 19.00 0.89 11.63
N ILE A 8 17.98 0.55 10.82
CA ILE A 8 17.02 -0.51 11.15
C ILE A 8 17.74 -1.86 11.20
N ARG A 9 18.57 -2.17 10.20
CA ARG A 9 19.36 -3.40 10.15
C ARG A 9 20.27 -3.52 11.37
N GLY A 10 20.92 -2.43 11.78
CA GLY A 10 21.73 -2.36 12.99
C GLY A 10 20.90 -2.53 14.28
N SER A 11 19.68 -2.01 14.32
CA SER A 11 18.76 -2.20 15.44
C SER A 11 18.30 -3.66 15.57
N VAL A 12 17.89 -4.29 14.47
CA VAL A 12 17.41 -5.69 14.46
C VAL A 12 18.51 -6.64 14.96
N LYS A 13 19.77 -6.41 14.56
CA LYS A 13 20.92 -7.21 15.06
C LYS A 13 21.21 -7.05 16.56
N LYS A 14 20.86 -5.90 17.15
CA LYS A 14 21.13 -5.57 18.56
C LYS A 14 19.95 -5.93 19.47
N GLN A 15 18.77 -6.17 18.91
CA GLN A 15 17.60 -6.57 19.70
C GLN A 15 17.79 -8.02 20.17
N PRO A 16 17.77 -8.29 21.48
CA PRO A 16 17.77 -9.67 21.97
C PRO A 16 16.53 -10.40 21.46
N ALA A 17 16.67 -11.70 21.20
CA ALA A 17 15.55 -12.55 20.83
C ALA A 17 14.47 -12.48 21.93
N ALA A 18 13.23 -12.22 21.50
CA ALA A 18 12.01 -12.34 22.30
C ALA A 18 12.03 -11.76 23.73
N MET A 19 11.95 -10.42 23.86
CA MET A 19 11.43 -9.80 25.10
C MET A 19 10.05 -9.15 24.89
N HIS A 20 9.40 -9.40 23.76
CA HIS A 20 8.11 -8.82 23.37
C HIS A 20 6.89 -9.64 23.83
N GLY A 21 7.10 -10.74 24.56
CA GLY A 21 6.05 -11.67 25.02
C GLY A 21 5.20 -11.19 26.21
N HIS A 22 5.08 -9.88 26.45
CA HIS A 22 4.14 -9.39 27.47
C HIS A 22 2.77 -9.13 26.85
N PHE A 23 1.95 -10.18 26.80
CA PHE A 23 0.51 -10.05 26.60
C PHE A 23 -0.12 -9.37 27.82
N HIS A 24 -0.70 -8.19 27.65
CA HIS A 24 -1.49 -7.61 28.72
C HIS A 24 -2.86 -8.31 28.78
N PRO A 25 -3.35 -8.72 29.96
CA PRO A 25 -4.70 -9.30 30.09
C PRO A 25 -5.83 -8.40 29.55
N GLN A 26 -5.54 -7.10 29.36
CA GLN A 26 -6.45 -6.10 28.79
C GLN A 26 -6.52 -6.14 27.26
N ASP A 27 -5.61 -6.87 26.60
CA ASP A 27 -5.56 -7.08 25.15
C ASP A 27 -6.37 -8.32 24.72
N THR A 28 -7.07 -8.98 25.67
CA THR A 28 -8.01 -10.08 25.41
C THR A 28 -9.27 -9.59 24.70
N VAL A 29 -9.59 -10.28 23.60
CA VAL A 29 -10.67 -9.92 22.68
C VAL A 29 -12.05 -10.21 23.30
N LYS A 30 -12.97 -9.24 23.23
CA LYS A 30 -14.41 -9.56 23.23
C LYS A 30 -14.76 -10.08 21.85
N LYS A 31 -15.13 -11.36 21.77
CA LYS A 31 -15.34 -12.22 20.59
C LYS A 31 -16.19 -11.67 19.41
N TYR A 32 -16.73 -10.44 19.49
CA TYR A 32 -17.56 -9.79 18.47
C TYR A 32 -17.45 -8.24 18.47
N GLY A 33 -16.31 -7.65 18.87
CA GLY A 33 -16.13 -6.20 18.93
C GLY A 33 -14.95 -5.69 18.11
N GLU A 34 -15.14 -4.55 17.44
CA GLU A 34 -14.07 -3.73 16.86
C GLU A 34 -12.99 -3.47 17.93
N PHE A 35 -11.71 -3.70 17.61
CA PHE A 35 -10.62 -3.40 18.56
C PHE A 35 -10.69 -1.93 18.96
N ASP A 36 -10.61 -1.65 20.27
CA ASP A 36 -10.33 -0.29 20.73
C ASP A 36 -9.03 0.16 20.06
N GLU A 37 -9.00 1.36 19.46
CA GLU A 37 -7.84 1.84 18.67
C GLU A 37 -6.53 1.71 19.46
N GLU A 38 -6.61 1.84 20.79
CA GLU A 38 -5.47 1.69 21.67
C GLU A 38 -4.94 0.26 21.73
N SER A 39 -5.82 -0.73 21.80
CA SER A 39 -5.46 -2.16 21.82
C SER A 39 -4.84 -2.61 20.50
N LEU A 40 -5.37 -2.13 19.37
CA LEU A 40 -4.80 -2.37 18.04
C LEU A 40 -3.38 -1.82 17.93
N VAL A 41 -3.15 -0.59 18.42
CA VAL A 41 -1.81 0.03 18.40
C VAL A 41 -0.82 -0.72 19.30
N ARG A 42 -1.27 -1.23 20.46
CA ARG A 42 -0.42 -2.06 21.32
C ARG A 42 -0.02 -3.35 20.63
N ARG A 43 -0.98 -4.00 19.97
CA ARG A 43 -0.75 -5.24 19.22
C ARG A 43 0.15 -5.02 18.00
N ALA A 44 -0.02 -3.91 17.29
CA ALA A 44 0.91 -3.51 16.25
C ALA A 44 2.33 -3.35 16.80
N HIS A 45 2.52 -2.72 17.97
CA HIS A 45 3.85 -2.61 18.58
C HIS A 45 4.45 -3.96 19.02
N SER A 46 3.65 -4.93 19.46
CA SER A 46 4.13 -6.26 19.83
C SER A 46 4.56 -7.09 18.62
N LEU A 47 3.89 -6.92 17.48
CA LEU A 47 4.20 -7.63 16.22
C LEU A 47 5.17 -6.86 15.30
N PHE A 48 5.44 -5.59 15.59
CA PHE A 48 6.26 -4.71 14.76
C PHE A 48 7.69 -5.21 14.47
N TYR A 49 8.19 -6.18 15.25
CA TYR A 49 9.47 -6.82 14.95
C TYR A 49 9.44 -7.59 13.62
N ILE A 50 8.29 -8.15 13.21
CA ILE A 50 8.07 -8.81 11.91
C ILE A 50 8.29 -7.77 10.81
N CYS A 51 7.60 -6.64 10.89
CA CYS A 51 7.76 -5.52 9.96
C CYS A 51 9.21 -5.00 9.87
N LYS A 52 9.90 -4.85 11.02
CA LYS A 52 11.31 -4.44 11.09
C LYS A 52 12.27 -5.46 10.45
N ARG A 53 12.01 -6.76 10.62
CA ARG A 53 12.81 -7.82 10.00
C ARG A 53 12.58 -7.86 8.49
N ALA A 54 11.31 -7.81 8.08
CA ALA A 54 10.91 -7.85 6.68
C ALA A 54 11.52 -6.70 5.87
N ILE A 55 11.49 -5.45 6.36
CA ILE A 55 12.00 -4.29 5.60
C ILE A 55 13.52 -4.31 5.36
N VAL A 56 14.27 -5.12 6.12
CA VAL A 56 15.73 -5.26 5.96
C VAL A 56 16.15 -6.68 5.54
N ASP A 57 15.19 -7.51 5.12
CA ASP A 57 15.38 -8.91 4.72
C ASP A 57 16.17 -9.71 5.78
N TYR A 58 15.79 -9.56 7.06
CA TYR A 58 16.38 -10.32 8.15
C TYR A 58 15.61 -11.63 8.37
N PRO A 59 16.28 -12.80 8.41
CA PRO A 59 15.59 -14.09 8.48
C PRO A 59 14.81 -14.24 9.79
N VAL A 60 13.74 -15.04 9.72
CA VAL A 60 12.99 -15.49 10.90
C VAL A 60 13.91 -16.43 11.68
N MET A 61 14.51 -15.93 12.76
CA MET A 61 15.19 -16.78 13.72
C MET A 61 14.10 -17.53 14.51
N GLY A 62 14.25 -18.85 14.65
CA GLY A 62 13.36 -19.64 15.51
C GLY A 62 13.34 -19.01 16.89
N ASP A 63 12.15 -18.64 17.36
CA ASP A 63 12.01 -18.06 18.69
C ASP A 63 12.51 -19.08 19.73
N ASP A 64 13.34 -18.61 20.66
CA ASP A 64 13.78 -19.39 21.82
C ASP A 64 12.55 -19.86 22.61
N GLU A 65 12.72 -20.95 23.35
CA GLU A 65 11.73 -21.81 24.03
C GLU A 65 10.70 -21.14 24.96
N HIS A 66 10.61 -19.81 25.03
CA HIS A 66 9.73 -19.05 25.92
C HIS A 66 8.81 -18.03 25.19
N GLY A 67 8.77 -18.04 23.85
CA GLY A 67 7.89 -17.16 23.07
C GLY A 67 6.43 -17.61 23.08
N GLN A 68 5.56 -16.79 23.67
CA GLN A 68 4.09 -16.92 23.58
C GLN A 68 3.63 -16.86 22.10
N ASP A 69 2.49 -17.48 21.79
CA ASP A 69 2.06 -17.80 20.42
C ASP A 69 1.75 -16.56 19.56
N SER A 70 2.72 -16.10 18.75
CA SER A 70 2.51 -15.02 17.77
C SER A 70 1.41 -15.34 16.76
N THR A 71 1.14 -16.64 16.55
CA THR A 71 0.02 -17.14 15.74
C THR A 71 -1.34 -16.72 16.31
N GLU A 72 -1.58 -16.91 17.60
CA GLU A 72 -2.86 -16.54 18.25
C GLU A 72 -3.09 -15.01 18.17
N MET A 73 -2.01 -14.22 18.29
CA MET A 73 -2.08 -12.76 18.18
C MET A 73 -2.46 -12.26 16.77
N ILE A 74 -2.00 -12.95 15.73
CA ILE A 74 -2.28 -12.59 14.32
C ILE A 74 -3.70 -13.03 13.92
N VAL A 75 -4.11 -14.24 14.33
CA VAL A 75 -5.41 -14.83 13.94
C VAL A 75 -6.60 -14.09 14.54
N GLU A 76 -6.45 -13.50 15.73
CA GLU A 76 -7.55 -12.82 16.43
C GLU A 76 -7.83 -11.37 15.96
N VAL A 77 -7.09 -10.83 14.98
CA VAL A 77 -7.17 -9.40 14.60
C VAL A 77 -7.55 -9.21 13.15
N SER A 78 -8.21 -8.08 12.86
CA SER A 78 -8.33 -7.58 11.50
C SER A 78 -6.95 -7.27 10.91
N LEU A 79 -6.43 -8.20 10.10
CA LEU A 79 -5.08 -8.11 9.53
C LEU A 79 -4.88 -6.81 8.75
N TRP A 80 -5.91 -6.35 8.01
CA TRP A 80 -5.91 -5.04 7.33
C TRP A 80 -5.59 -3.88 8.28
N GLN A 81 -6.33 -3.77 9.38
CA GLN A 81 -6.14 -2.69 10.35
C GLN A 81 -4.78 -2.80 11.07
N LEU A 82 -4.30 -4.03 11.30
CA LEU A 82 -2.98 -4.28 11.85
C LEU A 82 -1.89 -3.77 10.90
N MET A 83 -1.94 -4.13 9.61
CA MET A 83 -0.96 -3.70 8.62
C MET A 83 -0.95 -2.18 8.46
N GLU A 84 -2.12 -1.54 8.38
CA GLU A 84 -2.21 -0.08 8.32
C GLU A 84 -1.54 0.59 9.52
N THR A 85 -1.74 0.03 10.71
CA THR A 85 -1.15 0.55 11.94
C THR A 85 0.36 0.33 11.94
N GLU A 86 0.85 -0.84 11.55
CA GLU A 86 2.28 -1.12 11.46
C GLU A 86 3.00 -0.30 10.40
N LEU A 87 2.39 -0.07 9.23
CA LEU A 87 2.96 0.82 8.22
C LEU A 87 3.04 2.27 8.73
N SER A 88 2.08 2.71 9.55
CA SER A 88 2.17 4.01 10.22
C SER A 88 3.34 4.07 11.22
N LEU A 89 3.65 2.97 11.91
CA LEU A 89 4.83 2.86 12.77
C LEU A 89 6.13 2.83 11.95
N MET A 90 6.12 2.14 10.81
CA MET A 90 7.25 2.09 9.88
C MET A 90 7.55 3.48 9.32
N TYR A 91 6.52 4.25 8.94
CA TYR A 91 6.64 5.65 8.55
C TYR A 91 7.26 6.51 9.66
N ASP A 92 6.75 6.39 10.89
CA ASP A 92 7.30 7.11 12.05
C ASP A 92 8.79 6.80 12.22
N MET A 93 9.22 5.55 12.03
CA MET A 93 10.61 5.14 12.16
C MET A 93 11.51 5.66 11.02
N LEU A 94 11.02 5.66 9.77
CA LEU A 94 11.80 6.01 8.58
C LEU A 94 11.85 7.51 8.29
N TYR A 95 10.73 8.21 8.47
CA TYR A 95 10.54 9.58 8.01
C TYR A 95 10.40 10.60 9.13
N THR A 96 10.23 10.15 10.37
CA THR A 96 10.17 11.04 11.53
C THR A 96 11.33 10.80 12.48
N LYS A 97 11.50 11.71 13.45
CA LYS A 97 12.52 11.57 14.49
C LYS A 97 12.13 10.53 15.56
N ALA A 98 11.03 9.78 15.40
CA ALA A 98 10.52 8.84 16.41
C ALA A 98 11.58 7.81 16.84
N ALA A 99 12.33 7.24 15.89
CA ALA A 99 13.39 6.26 16.16
C ALA A 99 14.51 6.80 17.06
N VAL A 100 14.78 8.10 17.01
CA VAL A 100 15.82 8.77 17.83
C VAL A 100 15.23 9.28 19.14
N ILE A 101 14.03 9.85 19.10
CA ILE A 101 13.32 10.41 20.25
C ILE A 101 13.01 9.33 21.27
N HIS A 102 12.53 8.17 20.83
CA HIS A 102 12.05 7.10 21.71
C HIS A 102 13.17 6.13 22.13
N THR A 103 14.36 6.68 22.35
CA THR A 103 15.51 5.99 22.96
C THR A 103 15.71 6.51 24.39
N CYS A 104 16.40 5.73 25.24
CA CYS A 104 16.72 6.18 26.61
C CYS A 104 17.42 7.55 26.62
N PHE A 105 18.36 7.77 25.71
CA PHE A 105 19.04 9.06 25.54
C PHE A 105 18.08 10.17 25.09
N GLY A 106 17.20 9.89 24.11
CA GLY A 106 16.20 10.85 23.65
C GLY A 106 15.24 11.30 24.75
N TYR A 107 14.77 10.38 25.59
CA TYR A 107 13.95 10.71 26.76
C TYR A 107 14.74 11.50 27.80
N LEU A 108 15.99 11.14 28.08
CA LEU A 108 16.83 11.85 29.04
C LEU A 108 17.03 13.32 28.63
N VAL A 109 17.36 13.56 27.36
CA VAL A 109 17.52 14.93 26.82
C VAL A 109 16.23 15.73 26.96
N ARG A 110 15.08 15.13 26.64
CA ARG A 110 13.77 15.79 26.78
C ARG A 110 13.36 16.04 28.22
N LEU A 111 13.81 15.20 29.15
CA LEU A 111 13.57 15.40 30.57
C LEU A 111 14.45 16.54 31.12
N ILE A 112 15.69 16.67 30.65
CA ILE A 112 16.64 17.70 31.10
C ILE A 112 16.36 19.08 30.47
N SER A 113 15.89 19.14 29.22
CA SER A 113 15.67 20.41 28.48
C SER A 113 14.81 21.44 29.24
N PRO A 114 13.64 21.09 29.81
CA PRO A 114 12.85 22.03 30.61
C PRO A 114 13.60 22.58 31.82
N PHE A 115 14.41 21.77 32.50
CA PHE A 115 15.21 22.24 33.65
C PHE A 115 16.28 23.23 33.22
N ALA A 116 16.91 23.04 32.05
CA ALA A 116 17.86 24.00 31.50
C ALA A 116 17.18 25.35 31.18
N ILE A 117 15.96 25.32 30.61
CA ILE A 117 15.16 26.53 30.36
C ILE A 117 14.82 27.23 31.67
N VAL A 118 14.33 26.50 32.68
CA VAL A 118 14.01 27.06 34.00
C VAL A 118 15.25 27.66 34.65
N ALA A 119 16.40 26.98 34.60
CA ALA A 119 17.65 27.52 35.13
C ALA A 119 18.07 28.82 34.42
N SER A 120 17.97 28.87 33.08
CA SER A 120 18.27 30.07 32.32
C SER A 120 17.31 31.23 32.62
N LEU A 121 16.02 30.93 32.83
CA LEU A 121 15.02 31.91 33.24
C LEU A 121 15.32 32.44 34.65
N LEU A 122 15.71 31.57 35.59
CA LEU A 122 16.12 31.99 36.94
C LEU A 122 17.35 32.90 36.88
N LEU A 123 18.38 32.55 36.11
CA LEU A 123 19.54 33.41 35.89
C LEU A 123 19.13 34.78 35.32
N PHE A 124 18.24 34.79 34.32
CA PHE A 124 17.71 36.03 33.75
C PHE A 124 16.89 36.85 34.77
N ILE A 125 16.17 36.20 35.68
CA ILE A 125 15.45 36.86 36.78
C ILE A 125 16.45 37.52 37.75
N PHE A 126 17.56 36.87 38.08
CA PHE A 126 18.56 37.36 39.04
C PHE A 126 19.54 38.40 38.47
N ILE A 127 19.70 38.49 37.14
CA ILE A 127 20.51 39.53 36.52
C ILE A 127 19.81 40.89 36.62
N ASP A 128 20.60 41.92 36.93
CA ASP A 128 20.14 43.29 36.97
C ASP A 128 19.79 43.82 35.57
N LYS A 129 18.67 44.53 35.48
CA LYS A 129 18.00 44.91 34.24
C LYS A 129 18.08 46.40 33.94
N GLU A 130 18.77 47.18 34.78
CA GLU A 130 18.85 48.64 34.64
C GLU A 130 19.42 49.12 33.30
N ALA A 131 20.31 48.34 32.68
CA ALA A 131 20.90 48.65 31.37
C ALA A 131 20.05 48.22 30.15
N HIS A 132 18.92 47.52 30.34
CA HIS A 132 18.15 46.91 29.26
C HIS A 132 16.82 47.62 29.01
N ARG A 133 16.42 47.71 27.73
CA ARG A 133 15.12 48.29 27.37
C ARG A 133 13.99 47.41 27.91
N ARG A 134 12.98 48.00 28.55
CA ARG A 134 11.82 47.27 29.12
C ARG A 134 11.10 46.39 28.09
N VAL A 135 11.09 46.81 26.82
CA VAL A 135 10.51 46.05 25.71
C VAL A 135 11.25 44.73 25.51
N ASP A 136 12.58 44.76 25.50
CA ASP A 136 13.42 43.57 25.28
C ASP A 136 13.29 42.60 26.46
N VAL A 137 13.22 43.12 27.68
CA VAL A 137 12.94 42.32 28.89
C VAL A 137 11.60 41.59 28.79
N ASN A 138 10.55 42.28 28.35
CA ASN A 138 9.23 41.68 28.16
C ASN A 138 9.24 40.61 27.06
N ILE A 139 9.93 40.87 25.94
CA ILE A 139 10.10 39.90 24.86
C ILE A 139 10.81 38.64 25.38
N THR A 140 11.88 38.79 26.15
CA THR A 140 12.61 37.65 26.72
C THR A 140 11.74 36.80 27.65
N TYR A 141 10.91 37.41 28.50
CA TYR A 141 9.96 36.65 29.33
C TYR A 141 8.93 35.89 28.48
N ILE A 142 8.41 36.52 27.42
CA ILE A 142 7.48 35.86 26.48
C ILE A 142 8.16 34.68 25.78
N LEU A 143 9.41 34.84 25.32
CA LEU A 143 10.18 33.77 24.69
C LEU A 143 10.43 32.60 25.63
N TYR A 144 10.80 32.86 26.89
CA TYR A 144 10.97 31.80 27.90
C TYR A 144 9.66 31.07 28.21
N GLY A 145 8.55 31.81 28.37
CA GLY A 145 7.23 31.22 28.58
C GLY A 145 6.81 30.33 27.41
N GLY A 146 6.99 30.82 26.18
CA GLY A 146 6.72 30.06 24.96
C GLY A 146 7.61 28.82 24.81
N ALA A 147 8.91 28.95 25.07
CA ALA A 147 9.86 27.83 25.02
C ALA A 147 9.53 26.74 26.05
N LEU A 148 9.25 27.13 27.29
CA LEU A 148 8.82 26.19 28.34
C LEU A 148 7.52 25.49 27.95
N PHE A 149 6.53 26.24 27.44
CA PHE A 149 5.26 25.66 26.99
C PHE A 149 5.45 24.65 25.84
N MET A 150 6.26 24.99 24.84
CA MET A 150 6.57 24.09 23.73
C MET A 150 7.31 22.83 24.20
N GLU A 151 8.28 22.95 25.10
CA GLU A 151 9.02 21.80 25.64
C GLU A 151 8.15 20.92 26.54
N MET A 152 7.33 21.50 27.40
CA MET A 152 6.37 20.74 28.21
C MET A 152 5.36 20.00 27.33
N THR A 153 4.87 20.65 26.27
CA THR A 153 3.96 20.02 25.29
C THR A 153 4.66 18.89 24.53
N SER A 154 5.91 19.09 24.10
CA SER A 154 6.75 18.09 23.44
C SER A 154 7.00 16.88 24.35
N LEU A 155 7.32 17.11 25.63
CA LEU A 155 7.54 16.07 26.63
C LEU A 155 6.26 15.28 26.91
N LEU A 156 5.13 15.96 27.12
CA LEU A 156 3.82 15.31 27.32
C LEU A 156 3.42 14.46 26.10
N ASN A 157 3.64 14.97 24.88
CA ASN A 157 3.39 14.23 23.65
C ASN A 157 4.32 13.02 23.50
N ALA A 158 5.59 13.16 23.90
CA ALA A 158 6.54 12.05 23.94
C ALA A 158 6.03 10.98 24.91
N LEU A 159 5.77 11.36 26.16
CA LEU A 159 5.35 10.44 27.21
C LEU A 159 4.01 9.77 26.88
N GLY A 160 3.04 10.48 26.28
CA GLY A 160 1.76 9.88 25.86
C GLY A 160 1.79 9.17 24.50
N SER A 161 2.96 9.03 23.86
CA SER A 161 3.10 8.35 22.56
C SER A 161 2.96 6.83 22.71
N SER A 162 2.43 6.16 21.67
CA SER A 162 2.43 4.70 21.59
C SER A 162 3.85 4.12 21.62
N TRP A 163 4.83 4.85 21.10
CA TRP A 163 6.24 4.46 21.15
C TRP A 163 6.81 4.40 22.57
N THR A 164 6.32 5.23 23.49
CA THR A 164 6.76 5.18 24.89
C THR A 164 6.19 3.98 25.60
N PHE A 165 4.96 3.57 25.27
CA PHE A 165 4.43 2.31 25.75
C PHE A 165 5.30 1.13 25.31
N ALA A 166 5.64 1.07 24.02
CA ALA A 166 6.52 0.03 23.48
C ALA A 166 7.94 0.06 24.08
N PHE A 167 8.48 1.25 24.35
CA PHE A 167 9.76 1.38 25.05
C PHE A 167 9.66 0.83 26.48
N VAL A 168 8.63 1.23 27.24
CA VAL A 168 8.41 0.77 28.62
C VAL A 168 8.24 -0.75 28.66
N SER A 169 7.42 -1.33 27.78
CA SER A 169 7.18 -2.77 27.73
C SER A 169 8.43 -3.60 27.40
N THR A 170 9.41 -2.99 26.73
CA THR A 170 10.68 -3.64 26.34
C THR A 170 11.88 -3.23 27.18
N THR A 171 11.73 -2.28 28.10
CA THR A 171 12.82 -1.76 28.95
C THR A 171 13.31 -2.79 29.96
N ARG A 172 14.62 -3.05 30.11
CA ARG A 172 15.17 -4.03 31.09
C ARG A 172 14.90 -3.76 32.59
N TRP A 173 14.09 -2.76 32.91
CA TRP A 173 13.91 -2.23 34.25
C TRP A 173 12.58 -2.74 34.78
N ASP A 174 12.59 -3.89 35.46
CA ASP A 174 11.37 -4.59 35.86
C ASP A 174 10.49 -3.77 36.79
N TRP A 175 11.09 -2.94 37.67
CA TRP A 175 10.33 -2.04 38.54
C TRP A 175 9.56 -0.96 37.76
N LEU A 176 10.14 -0.45 36.66
CA LEU A 176 9.54 0.60 35.84
C LEU A 176 8.43 0.01 34.96
N ARG A 177 8.66 -1.19 34.41
CA ARG A 177 7.62 -2.00 33.75
C ARG A 177 6.44 -2.23 34.70
N TYR A 178 6.71 -2.78 35.89
CA TYR A 178 5.68 -3.06 36.87
C TYR A 178 4.93 -1.79 37.29
N ALA A 179 5.64 -0.71 37.63
CA ALA A 179 5.02 0.52 38.10
C ALA A 179 4.18 1.25 37.04
N ALA A 180 4.57 1.19 35.76
CA ALA A 180 3.86 1.84 34.66
C ALA A 180 2.69 1.00 34.14
N LEU A 181 2.90 -0.31 34.00
CA LEU A 181 1.97 -1.23 33.34
C LEU A 181 1.00 -1.91 34.31
N CYS A 182 1.42 -2.21 35.55
CA CYS A 182 0.50 -2.67 36.58
C CYS A 182 -0.26 -1.45 37.16
N ASN A 183 -1.58 -1.58 37.33
CA ASN A 183 -2.51 -0.58 37.88
C ASN A 183 -3.15 0.45 36.90
N LYS A 184 -3.17 0.19 35.58
CA LYS A 184 -3.84 1.05 34.58
C LYS A 184 -3.37 2.53 34.63
N ARG A 185 -2.16 2.77 35.16
CA ARG A 185 -1.58 4.12 35.34
C ARG A 185 -1.24 4.71 33.99
N TRP A 186 -0.64 3.90 33.13
CA TRP A 186 -0.38 4.26 31.74
C TRP A 186 -1.65 4.69 31.00
N ASP A 187 -2.71 3.90 31.06
CA ASP A 187 -3.98 4.20 30.38
C ASP A 187 -4.58 5.52 30.87
N ARG A 188 -4.47 5.82 32.16
CA ARG A 188 -4.90 7.10 32.74
C ARG A 188 -4.07 8.27 32.21
N LEU A 189 -2.75 8.13 32.18
CA LEU A 189 -1.84 9.15 31.65
C LEU A 189 -2.11 9.40 30.17
N ARG A 190 -2.31 8.34 29.37
CA ARG A 190 -2.58 8.45 27.94
C ARG A 190 -3.94 9.09 27.65
N ARG A 191 -4.99 8.73 28.40
CA ARG A 191 -6.31 9.40 28.31
C ARG A 191 -6.21 10.88 28.66
N LEU A 192 -5.44 11.23 29.69
CA LEU A 192 -5.21 12.62 30.07
C LEU A 192 -4.46 13.39 28.97
N VAL A 193 -3.42 12.81 28.38
CA VAL A 193 -2.70 13.40 27.25
C VAL A 193 -3.61 13.56 26.02
N ALA A 194 -4.44 12.56 25.71
CA ALA A 194 -5.40 12.64 24.62
C ALA A 194 -6.43 13.76 24.84
N TYR A 195 -6.94 13.89 26.07
CA TYR A 195 -7.85 14.98 26.45
C TYR A 195 -7.21 16.36 26.27
N LEU A 196 -6.00 16.56 26.80
CA LEU A 196 -5.25 17.82 26.62
C LEU A 196 -4.99 18.12 25.14
N HIS A 197 -4.67 17.09 24.34
CA HIS A 197 -4.44 17.24 22.91
C HIS A 197 -5.70 17.65 22.16
N HIS A 198 -6.88 17.12 22.55
CA HIS A 198 -8.16 17.52 21.99
C HIS A 198 -8.54 18.97 22.31
N LEU A 199 -8.14 19.49 23.47
CA LEU A 199 -8.36 20.90 23.82
C LEU A 199 -7.50 21.87 22.99
N VAL A 200 -6.29 21.45 22.62
CA VAL A 200 -5.36 22.29 21.84
C VAL A 200 -5.64 22.20 20.33
N ARG A 201 -6.21 21.10 19.84
CA ARG A 201 -6.46 20.88 18.41
C ARG A 201 -7.91 21.23 18.05
N VAL A 202 -8.11 22.35 17.36
CA VAL A 202 -9.39 22.68 16.70
C VAL A 202 -9.59 21.70 15.54
N GLY A 203 -10.30 20.60 15.80
CA GLY A 203 -10.54 19.51 14.84
C GLY A 203 -10.44 18.15 15.51
N GLY A 204 -11.58 17.63 15.99
CA GLY A 204 -11.72 16.40 16.77
C GLY A 204 -11.54 15.10 15.98
N GLY A 205 -10.36 14.89 15.37
CA GLY A 205 -10.00 13.63 14.71
C GLY A 205 -9.10 12.73 15.58
N SER A 206 -9.29 11.41 15.51
CA SER A 206 -8.33 10.43 16.08
C SER A 206 -6.95 10.59 15.42
N ARG A 207 -5.89 10.58 16.24
CA ARG A 207 -4.48 10.69 15.81
C ARG A 207 -4.05 9.55 14.88
N TYR A 208 -4.66 8.38 15.02
CA TYR A 208 -4.31 7.18 14.25
C TYR A 208 -5.17 7.04 12.99
N ARG A 209 -6.44 7.47 13.05
CA ARG A 209 -7.35 7.42 11.90
C ARG A 209 -6.87 8.27 10.71
N SER A 210 -6.21 9.40 10.97
CA SER A 210 -5.60 10.23 9.92
C SER A 210 -4.29 9.66 9.35
N ARG A 211 -3.79 8.55 9.90
CA ARG A 211 -2.54 7.88 9.49
C ARG A 211 -2.76 6.49 8.89
N ARG A 212 -4.03 6.05 8.81
CA ARG A 212 -4.41 4.80 8.14
C ARG A 212 -4.38 5.00 6.63
N TRP A 213 -4.18 3.89 5.93
CA TRP A 213 -4.33 3.87 4.47
C TRP A 213 -5.74 4.30 4.08
N SER A 214 -5.85 5.13 3.05
CA SER A 214 -7.12 5.74 2.60
C SER A 214 -8.10 4.73 2.01
N HIS A 215 -7.66 3.50 1.77
CA HIS A 215 -8.38 2.48 1.00
C HIS A 215 -8.65 2.90 -0.45
N THR A 216 -7.96 3.93 -0.93
CA THR A 216 -7.98 4.35 -2.32
C THR A 216 -6.76 3.78 -3.04
N MET A 217 -6.97 3.46 -4.32
CA MET A 217 -5.94 2.91 -5.19
C MET A 217 -5.91 3.73 -6.47
N GLY A 218 -4.71 4.00 -6.98
CA GLY A 218 -4.55 4.59 -8.30
C GLY A 218 -5.16 3.67 -9.37
N GLN A 219 -5.64 4.24 -10.46
CA GLN A 219 -6.31 3.52 -11.52
C GLN A 219 -5.86 4.11 -12.85
N TYR A 220 -5.55 3.24 -13.80
CA TYR A 220 -5.20 3.64 -15.15
C TYR A 220 -5.74 2.60 -16.12
N ASN A 221 -6.34 3.05 -17.22
CA ASN A 221 -6.87 2.16 -18.24
C ASN A 221 -6.23 2.50 -19.59
N MET A 222 -5.55 1.52 -20.19
CA MET A 222 -4.78 1.73 -21.41
C MET A 222 -5.69 2.03 -22.61
N LEU A 223 -6.84 1.36 -22.72
CA LEU A 223 -7.79 1.62 -23.81
C LEU A 223 -8.37 3.03 -23.70
N HIS A 224 -8.69 3.47 -22.48
CA HIS A 224 -9.14 4.84 -22.21
C HIS A 224 -8.15 5.88 -22.73
N TYR A 225 -6.87 5.72 -22.38
CA TYR A 225 -5.78 6.56 -22.86
C TYR A 225 -5.71 6.59 -24.39
N CYS A 226 -5.75 5.41 -25.03
CA CYS A 226 -5.62 5.28 -26.48
C CYS A 226 -6.80 5.91 -27.24
N THR A 227 -8.03 5.78 -26.72
CA THR A 227 -9.21 6.44 -27.30
C THR A 227 -9.22 7.95 -27.07
N GLY A 228 -8.63 8.44 -25.98
CA GLY A 228 -8.55 9.86 -25.66
C GLY A 228 -7.46 10.64 -26.41
N SER A 229 -6.35 9.97 -26.75
CA SER A 229 -5.14 10.59 -27.31
C SER A 229 -5.31 11.19 -28.73
N ASN A 230 -6.22 10.64 -29.54
CA ASN A 230 -6.34 10.98 -30.97
C ASN A 230 -7.16 12.23 -31.28
N SER A 231 -7.79 12.85 -30.27
CA SER A 231 -8.56 14.06 -30.47
C SER A 231 -7.66 15.30 -30.38
N ALA A 232 -7.18 15.77 -31.52
CA ALA A 232 -6.50 17.08 -31.63
C ALA A 232 -7.39 18.25 -31.14
N ARG A 233 -8.70 18.02 -30.96
CA ARG A 233 -9.71 19.03 -30.61
C ARG A 233 -10.04 19.08 -29.11
N THR A 234 -9.61 18.12 -28.30
CA THR A 234 -9.90 18.05 -26.84
C THR A 234 -8.67 18.11 -25.94
N ARG A 235 -7.49 18.47 -26.47
CA ARG A 235 -6.28 18.59 -25.64
C ARG A 235 -6.45 19.70 -24.60
N PRO A 236 -6.26 19.43 -23.30
CA PRO A 236 -6.31 20.47 -22.28
C PRO A 236 -5.24 21.53 -22.54
N LEU A 237 -5.53 22.81 -22.25
CA LEU A 237 -4.54 23.89 -22.36
C LEU A 237 -3.28 23.59 -21.54
N LEU A 238 -3.43 22.96 -20.37
CA LEU A 238 -2.33 22.57 -19.49
C LEU A 238 -1.41 21.50 -20.13
N GLY A 239 -1.96 20.55 -20.89
CA GLY A 239 -1.16 19.59 -21.65
C GLY A 239 -0.39 20.26 -22.80
N SER A 240 -0.97 21.30 -23.42
CA SER A 240 -0.28 22.12 -24.42
C SER A 240 0.88 22.92 -23.81
N LEU A 241 0.70 23.45 -22.59
CA LEU A 241 1.75 24.15 -21.85
C LEU A 241 2.86 23.20 -21.39
N ALA A 242 2.54 21.97 -20.96
CA ALA A 242 3.53 20.95 -20.62
C ALA A 242 4.44 20.60 -21.81
N LYS A 243 3.89 20.62 -23.04
CA LYS A 243 4.66 20.43 -24.28
C LYS A 243 5.67 21.55 -24.54
N ILE A 244 5.34 22.79 -24.15
CA ILE A 244 6.27 23.95 -24.24
C ILE A 244 7.41 23.80 -23.22
N ALA A 245 7.13 23.17 -22.08
CA ALA A 245 8.12 22.91 -21.03
C ALA A 245 9.01 21.67 -21.30
N GLY A 246 8.71 20.85 -22.32
CA GLY A 246 9.53 19.72 -22.77
C GLY A 246 8.74 18.44 -23.02
N SER A 247 9.26 17.53 -23.86
CA SER A 247 8.59 16.27 -24.23
C SER A 247 8.33 15.34 -23.03
N GLY A 248 9.24 15.30 -22.05
CA GLY A 248 9.10 14.48 -20.85
C GLY A 248 7.97 14.94 -19.91
N LEU A 249 7.75 16.25 -19.77
CA LEU A 249 6.66 16.79 -18.95
C LEU A 249 5.29 16.54 -19.57
N ASN A 250 5.20 16.53 -20.91
CA ASN A 250 3.97 16.17 -21.60
C ASN A 250 3.61 14.69 -21.41
N GLU A 251 4.58 13.78 -21.40
CA GLU A 251 4.33 12.35 -21.14
C GLU A 251 3.90 12.10 -19.69
N LEU A 252 4.55 12.74 -18.71
CA LEU A 252 4.15 12.70 -17.30
C LEU A 252 2.76 13.28 -17.07
N TRP A 253 2.46 14.45 -17.66
CA TRP A 253 1.15 15.09 -17.55
C TRP A 253 0.03 14.25 -18.15
N ASN A 254 0.29 13.63 -19.31
CA ASN A 254 -0.69 12.74 -19.91
C ASN A 254 -1.00 11.56 -18.98
N ARG A 255 0.02 10.97 -18.36
CA ARG A 255 -0.19 9.85 -17.43
C ARG A 255 -1.05 10.28 -16.23
N GLU A 256 -0.72 11.41 -15.60
CA GLU A 256 -1.51 11.97 -14.49
C GLU A 256 -2.94 12.30 -14.90
N HIS A 257 -3.14 12.88 -16.08
CA HIS A 257 -4.47 13.29 -16.57
C HIS A 257 -5.45 12.12 -16.76
N TYR A 258 -4.92 10.93 -17.10
CA TYR A 258 -5.70 9.72 -17.33
C TYR A 258 -5.71 8.75 -16.13
N SER A 259 -5.03 9.08 -15.02
CA SER A 259 -4.95 8.23 -13.83
C SER A 259 -5.83 8.74 -12.68
N TRP A 260 -6.81 7.99 -12.19
CA TRP A 260 -7.72 8.46 -11.12
C TRP A 260 -7.61 7.59 -9.87
N GLU A 261 -8.30 7.97 -8.79
CA GLU A 261 -8.38 7.15 -7.57
C GLU A 261 -9.72 6.41 -7.49
N ALA A 262 -9.69 5.14 -7.06
CA ALA A 262 -10.88 4.36 -6.77
C ALA A 262 -10.79 3.69 -5.39
N ASP A 263 -11.95 3.61 -4.72
CA ASP A 263 -12.08 2.87 -3.47
C ASP A 263 -11.96 1.36 -3.71
N MET A 264 -11.20 0.70 -2.83
CA MET A 264 -11.05 -0.74 -2.84
C MET A 264 -12.40 -1.44 -2.50
N PRO A 265 -12.95 -2.30 -3.38
CA PRO A 265 -14.17 -3.04 -3.08
C PRO A 265 -13.99 -3.99 -1.89
N GLY A 266 -15.01 -4.12 -1.02
CA GLY A 266 -14.97 -5.08 0.10
C GLY A 266 -14.75 -6.52 -0.36
N HIS A 267 -15.48 -6.95 -1.40
CA HIS A 267 -15.31 -8.26 -2.05
C HIS A 267 -13.86 -8.56 -2.47
N LEU A 268 -13.11 -7.53 -2.90
CA LEU A 268 -11.71 -7.69 -3.27
C LEU A 268 -10.83 -7.97 -2.04
N LYS A 269 -11.10 -7.30 -0.91
CA LYS A 269 -10.37 -7.57 0.34
C LYS A 269 -10.55 -9.01 0.80
N ASP A 270 -11.78 -9.52 0.71
CA ASP A 270 -12.13 -10.88 1.11
C ASP A 270 -11.39 -11.90 0.21
N ARG A 271 -11.40 -11.70 -1.11
CA ARG A 271 -10.70 -12.55 -2.08
C ARG A 271 -9.19 -12.57 -1.90
N ILE A 272 -8.58 -11.42 -1.62
CA ILE A 272 -7.15 -11.33 -1.32
C ILE A 272 -6.83 -12.10 -0.03
N PHE A 273 -7.66 -11.95 0.99
CA PHE A 273 -7.46 -12.64 2.26
C PHE A 273 -7.56 -14.17 2.11
N GLU A 274 -8.60 -14.65 1.41
CA GLU A 274 -8.76 -16.07 1.05
C GLU A 274 -7.54 -16.61 0.29
N TYR A 275 -7.03 -15.85 -0.69
CA TYR A 275 -5.87 -16.25 -1.47
C TYR A 275 -4.58 -16.29 -0.65
N MET A 276 -4.36 -15.32 0.25
CA MET A 276 -3.18 -15.34 1.12
C MET A 276 -3.19 -16.51 2.09
N GLN A 277 -4.34 -16.87 2.67
CA GLN A 277 -4.44 -18.07 3.50
C GLN A 277 -4.02 -19.33 2.71
N HIS A 278 -4.57 -19.49 1.50
CA HIS A 278 -4.27 -20.63 0.64
C HIS A 278 -2.78 -20.75 0.25
N ILE A 279 -2.09 -19.63 0.02
CA ILE A 279 -0.65 -19.64 -0.32
C ILE A 279 0.20 -20.34 0.75
N HIS A 280 -0.16 -20.16 2.02
CA HIS A 280 0.64 -20.65 3.14
C HIS A 280 0.30 -22.08 3.53
N ASP A 281 -0.94 -22.52 3.32
CA ASP A 281 -1.35 -23.91 3.60
C ASP A 281 -0.67 -24.94 2.69
N GLU A 282 -0.30 -24.53 1.46
CA GLU A 282 0.20 -25.41 0.39
C GLU A 282 1.73 -25.27 0.13
N ASP A 283 2.47 -24.67 1.07
CA ASP A 283 3.94 -24.47 0.98
C ASP A 283 4.40 -23.73 -0.30
N PHE A 284 3.63 -22.78 -0.82
CA PHE A 284 4.00 -22.02 -2.03
C PHE A 284 5.04 -20.91 -1.80
N VAL A 285 5.58 -20.83 -0.57
CA VAL A 285 6.49 -19.80 -0.11
C VAL A 285 7.83 -20.43 0.29
N ASN A 286 8.94 -19.79 -0.06
CA ASN A 286 10.26 -20.28 0.31
C ASN A 286 10.61 -19.95 1.78
N SER A 287 11.81 -20.37 2.22
CA SER A 287 12.32 -20.11 3.58
C SER A 287 12.56 -18.63 3.93
N LEU A 288 12.25 -17.71 3.02
CA LEU A 288 12.38 -16.26 3.20
C LEU A 288 11.04 -15.53 3.02
N GLY A 289 9.91 -16.23 2.98
CA GLY A 289 8.61 -15.56 2.79
C GLY A 289 8.32 -15.18 1.34
N MET A 290 9.13 -15.62 0.37
CA MET A 290 8.96 -15.27 -1.04
C MET A 290 8.20 -16.35 -1.82
N LEU A 291 7.27 -15.92 -2.69
CA LEU A 291 6.55 -16.84 -3.58
C LEU A 291 7.51 -17.62 -4.49
N LYS A 292 7.28 -18.95 -4.60
CA LYS A 292 8.07 -19.87 -5.43
C LYS A 292 7.71 -19.76 -6.92
N ASN A 293 6.41 -19.73 -7.24
CA ASN A 293 5.89 -19.76 -8.61
C ASN A 293 5.90 -18.37 -9.27
N LYS A 294 5.80 -18.33 -10.61
CA LYS A 294 5.63 -17.05 -11.33
C LYS A 294 4.21 -16.51 -11.10
N TRP A 295 4.04 -15.23 -11.43
CA TRP A 295 2.75 -14.54 -11.37
C TRP A 295 1.65 -15.29 -12.13
N GLY A 296 0.48 -15.48 -11.52
CA GLY A 296 -0.68 -16.12 -12.14
C GLY A 296 -0.53 -17.63 -12.41
N GLU A 297 0.68 -18.18 -12.29
CA GLU A 297 0.99 -19.57 -12.61
C GLU A 297 0.30 -20.53 -11.64
N GLU A 298 0.27 -20.19 -10.36
CA GLU A 298 -0.37 -21.01 -9.32
C GLU A 298 -1.88 -21.17 -9.57
N THR A 299 -2.56 -20.05 -9.81
CA THR A 299 -4.00 -20.07 -10.09
C THR A 299 -4.34 -20.88 -11.35
N LEU A 300 -3.46 -20.86 -12.35
CA LEU A 300 -3.68 -21.59 -13.60
C LEU A 300 -3.33 -23.08 -13.49
N HIS A 301 -2.30 -23.45 -12.72
CA HIS A 301 -1.94 -24.86 -12.49
C HIS A 301 -2.98 -25.58 -11.63
N SER A 302 -3.41 -24.97 -10.52
CA SER A 302 -4.44 -25.54 -9.62
C SER A 302 -5.76 -25.85 -10.34
N ARG A 303 -6.01 -25.23 -11.50
CA ARG A 303 -7.17 -25.50 -12.36
C ARG A 303 -6.87 -26.30 -13.62
N GLY A 304 -5.63 -26.76 -13.82
CA GLY A 304 -5.21 -27.52 -15.01
C GLY A 304 -5.20 -26.71 -16.32
N LEU A 305 -5.17 -25.38 -16.25
CA LEU A 305 -5.26 -24.47 -17.40
C LEU A 305 -3.90 -24.01 -17.92
N PHE A 306 -2.87 -24.01 -17.06
CA PHE A 306 -1.55 -23.47 -17.40
C PHE A 306 -0.88 -24.21 -18.56
N ASN A 307 -0.82 -25.55 -18.52
CA ASN A 307 -0.17 -26.34 -19.57
C ASN A 307 -1.08 -26.70 -20.76
N SER A 308 -2.33 -26.23 -20.77
CA SER A 308 -3.35 -26.65 -21.74
C SER A 308 -3.84 -25.51 -22.62
N ARG A 309 -4.55 -24.54 -22.03
CA ARG A 309 -5.25 -23.47 -22.76
C ARG A 309 -4.55 -22.12 -22.68
N LEU A 310 -3.79 -21.88 -21.61
CA LEU A 310 -3.27 -20.55 -21.25
C LEU A 310 -1.73 -20.47 -21.18
N THR A 311 -1.01 -21.40 -21.81
CA THR A 311 0.45 -21.59 -21.68
C THR A 311 1.28 -20.34 -21.93
N ASN A 312 0.91 -19.52 -22.92
CA ASN A 312 1.65 -18.31 -23.30
C ASN A 312 0.99 -17.00 -22.81
N SER A 313 -0.04 -17.10 -21.97
CA SER A 313 -0.86 -15.95 -21.58
C SER A 313 -0.18 -15.01 -20.58
N LEU A 314 0.77 -15.51 -19.79
CA LEU A 314 1.41 -14.77 -18.70
C LEU A 314 2.62 -13.96 -19.17
N GLY A 315 2.99 -14.01 -20.46
CA GLY A 315 4.14 -13.30 -21.00
C GLY A 315 5.49 -13.83 -20.49
N VAL A 316 6.58 -13.34 -21.09
CA VAL A 316 7.94 -13.71 -20.66
C VAL A 316 8.37 -12.90 -19.44
N GLU A 317 7.92 -11.64 -19.39
CA GLU A 317 8.27 -10.65 -18.40
C GLU A 317 7.02 -10.12 -17.69
N PHE A 318 7.16 -9.68 -16.44
CA PHE A 318 6.01 -9.32 -15.61
C PHE A 318 5.18 -8.16 -16.18
N GLN A 319 5.86 -7.15 -16.74
CA GLN A 319 5.24 -6.00 -17.40
C GLN A 319 4.45 -6.43 -18.64
N GLU A 320 4.94 -7.43 -19.36
CA GLU A 320 4.25 -8.00 -20.51
C GLU A 320 2.94 -8.68 -20.08
N CYS A 321 2.97 -9.44 -18.98
CA CYS A 321 1.77 -10.03 -18.38
C CYS A 321 0.69 -8.99 -18.12
N ILE A 322 1.05 -7.88 -17.47
CA ILE A 322 0.10 -6.82 -17.13
C ILE A 322 -0.55 -6.26 -18.38
N ILE A 323 0.22 -6.00 -19.44
CA ILE A 323 -0.29 -5.48 -20.71
C ILE A 323 -1.23 -6.48 -21.38
N ILE A 324 -0.81 -7.74 -21.53
CA ILE A 324 -1.61 -8.79 -22.17
C ILE A 324 -2.92 -8.98 -21.41
N TRP A 325 -2.85 -9.23 -20.11
CA TRP A 325 -4.02 -9.50 -19.29
C TRP A 325 -4.94 -8.29 -19.17
N HIS A 326 -4.42 -7.06 -19.10
CA HIS A 326 -5.24 -5.86 -19.01
C HIS A 326 -6.10 -5.69 -20.27
N ILE A 327 -5.48 -5.74 -21.44
CA ILE A 327 -6.21 -5.57 -22.70
C ILE A 327 -7.16 -6.76 -22.91
N ALA A 328 -6.71 -7.99 -22.67
CA ALA A 328 -7.56 -9.18 -22.82
C ALA A 328 -8.75 -9.18 -21.86
N THR A 329 -8.57 -8.68 -20.63
CA THR A 329 -9.64 -8.50 -19.65
C THR A 329 -10.68 -7.51 -20.17
N GLU A 330 -10.27 -6.37 -20.72
CA GLU A 330 -11.21 -5.39 -21.29
C GLU A 330 -11.98 -5.97 -22.49
N VAL A 331 -11.30 -6.72 -23.37
CA VAL A 331 -11.93 -7.43 -24.50
C VAL A 331 -12.92 -8.49 -24.03
N PHE A 332 -12.52 -9.30 -23.05
CA PHE A 332 -13.37 -10.31 -22.42
C PHE A 332 -14.61 -9.66 -21.80
N LEU A 333 -14.45 -8.64 -20.96
CA LEU A 333 -15.57 -7.99 -20.28
C LEU A 333 -16.55 -7.29 -21.24
N ALA A 334 -16.07 -6.79 -22.38
CA ALA A 334 -16.92 -6.18 -23.41
C ALA A 334 -17.77 -7.21 -24.19
N LYS A 335 -17.38 -8.49 -24.20
CA LYS A 335 -18.02 -9.56 -25.00
C LYS A 335 -18.67 -10.66 -24.18
N SER A 336 -18.26 -10.80 -22.93
CA SER A 336 -18.70 -11.84 -21.99
C SER A 336 -20.18 -11.67 -21.64
N GLU A 337 -20.95 -12.75 -21.73
CA GLU A 337 -22.32 -12.77 -21.22
C GLU A 337 -22.32 -12.98 -19.70
N GLN A 338 -21.39 -13.80 -19.18
CA GLN A 338 -21.25 -13.99 -17.73
C GLN A 338 -20.92 -12.68 -17.01
N ALA A 339 -20.15 -11.78 -17.60
CA ALA A 339 -19.79 -10.49 -17.01
C ALA A 339 -20.97 -9.51 -16.90
N LYS A 340 -22.06 -9.74 -17.65
CA LYS A 340 -23.29 -8.94 -17.59
C LYS A 340 -24.26 -9.46 -16.51
N GLU A 341 -24.02 -10.67 -15.99
CA GLU A 341 -24.89 -11.29 -15.01
C GLU A 341 -24.79 -10.59 -13.64
N LYS A 342 -25.91 -10.55 -12.92
CA LYS A 342 -25.94 -9.93 -11.58
C LYS A 342 -25.06 -10.66 -10.56
N LYS A 343 -24.91 -11.99 -10.69
CA LYS A 343 -24.14 -12.83 -9.75
C LYS A 343 -22.63 -12.60 -9.81
N THR A 344 -22.10 -12.21 -10.96
CA THR A 344 -20.66 -11.97 -11.20
C THR A 344 -20.29 -10.50 -11.06
N ARG A 345 -21.27 -9.62 -10.78
CA ARG A 345 -21.08 -8.16 -10.76
C ARG A 345 -19.94 -7.71 -9.83
N ASP A 346 -19.84 -8.32 -8.67
CA ASP A 346 -18.82 -7.98 -7.68
C ASP A 346 -17.44 -8.50 -8.10
N ASP A 347 -17.37 -9.69 -8.72
CA ASP A 347 -16.14 -10.21 -9.34
C ASP A 347 -15.67 -9.30 -10.48
N VAL A 348 -16.57 -8.92 -11.40
CA VAL A 348 -16.27 -8.00 -12.52
C VAL A 348 -15.78 -6.64 -12.01
N LYS A 349 -16.41 -6.10 -10.96
CA LYS A 349 -15.97 -4.84 -10.36
C LYS A 349 -14.57 -4.97 -9.77
N ALA A 350 -14.28 -6.06 -9.06
CA ALA A 350 -12.96 -6.32 -8.50
C ALA A 350 -11.90 -6.51 -9.60
N VAL A 351 -12.21 -7.28 -10.65
CA VAL A 351 -11.35 -7.48 -11.83
C VAL A 351 -10.97 -6.15 -12.47
N LYS A 352 -11.95 -5.27 -12.74
CA LYS A 352 -11.69 -3.94 -13.30
C LYS A 352 -10.76 -3.11 -12.42
N VAL A 353 -10.98 -3.13 -11.10
CA VAL A 353 -10.16 -2.35 -10.14
C VAL A 353 -8.73 -2.87 -10.08
N ILE A 354 -8.51 -4.19 -9.97
CA ILE A 354 -7.14 -4.75 -9.93
C ILE A 354 -6.45 -4.52 -11.27
N SER A 355 -7.12 -4.81 -12.39
CA SER A 355 -6.52 -4.68 -13.71
C SER A 355 -6.07 -3.25 -14.01
N ASN A 356 -6.91 -2.27 -13.69
CA ASN A 356 -6.56 -0.85 -13.81
C ASN A 356 -5.48 -0.42 -12.80
N TYR A 357 -5.46 -0.99 -11.58
CA TYR A 357 -4.41 -0.71 -10.61
C TYR A 357 -3.04 -1.26 -11.04
N MET A 358 -2.99 -2.49 -11.57
CA MET A 358 -1.75 -3.08 -12.08
C MET A 358 -1.21 -2.29 -13.26
N MET A 359 -2.09 -1.81 -14.14
CA MET A 359 -1.70 -0.90 -15.21
C MET A 359 -1.24 0.47 -14.69
N PHE A 360 -1.89 1.00 -13.65
CA PHE A 360 -1.45 2.21 -12.96
C PHE A 360 -0.05 2.05 -12.38
N LEU A 361 0.24 0.94 -11.70
CA LEU A 361 1.60 0.68 -11.20
C LEU A 361 2.60 0.59 -12.36
N LEU A 362 2.27 -0.08 -13.46
CA LEU A 362 3.15 -0.19 -14.62
C LEU A 362 3.49 1.16 -15.23
N VAL A 363 2.52 2.05 -15.32
CA VAL A 363 2.69 3.38 -15.91
C VAL A 363 3.30 4.33 -14.88
N GLU A 364 2.63 4.53 -13.75
CA GLU A 364 2.93 5.58 -12.76
C GLU A 364 4.00 5.22 -11.76
N GLN A 365 4.14 3.95 -11.40
CA GLN A 365 5.04 3.51 -10.35
C GLN A 365 5.81 2.23 -10.74
N PRO A 366 6.51 2.21 -11.89
CA PRO A 366 7.12 1.00 -12.42
C PRO A 366 8.13 0.36 -11.48
N ASP A 367 8.77 1.17 -10.62
CA ASP A 367 9.71 0.72 -9.60
C ASP A 367 9.06 -0.15 -8.50
N MET A 368 7.74 -0.05 -8.32
CA MET A 368 6.98 -0.91 -7.41
C MET A 368 6.73 -2.31 -8.00
N LEU A 369 7.04 -2.53 -9.28
CA LEU A 369 6.84 -3.82 -9.95
C LEU A 369 8.17 -4.59 -10.08
N PRO A 370 8.15 -5.93 -10.02
CA PRO A 370 9.34 -6.73 -10.27
C PRO A 370 9.78 -6.68 -11.73
N GLY A 371 11.09 -6.82 -11.97
CA GLY A 371 11.68 -6.84 -13.31
C GLY A 371 12.12 -5.47 -13.81
N LEU A 372 12.54 -5.41 -15.08
CA LEU A 372 13.01 -4.17 -15.71
C LEU A 372 11.82 -3.36 -16.26
N PRO A 373 11.75 -2.03 -16.02
CA PRO A 373 10.71 -1.19 -16.60
C PRO A 373 10.68 -1.28 -18.14
N GLN A 374 9.58 -1.80 -18.69
CA GLN A 374 9.41 -1.98 -20.14
C GLN A 374 8.63 -0.82 -20.79
N ASN A 375 9.04 0.41 -20.52
CA ASN A 375 8.34 1.62 -21.01
C ASN A 375 8.19 1.62 -22.54
N ARG A 376 9.18 1.11 -23.27
CA ARG A 376 9.12 0.99 -24.73
C ARG A 376 8.03 0.01 -25.19
N LEU A 377 7.84 -1.10 -24.49
CA LEU A 377 6.79 -2.07 -24.82
C LEU A 377 5.40 -1.45 -24.63
N TYR A 378 5.21 -0.74 -23.52
CA TYR A 378 4.00 0.03 -23.25
C TYR A 378 3.72 1.05 -24.37
N GLN A 379 4.72 1.87 -24.73
CA GLN A 379 4.59 2.88 -25.78
C GLN A 379 4.23 2.26 -27.15
N LEU A 380 4.92 1.20 -27.57
CA LEU A 380 4.63 0.50 -28.82
C LEU A 380 3.21 -0.09 -28.85
N THR A 381 2.75 -0.62 -27.71
CA THR A 381 1.38 -1.14 -27.60
C THR A 381 0.37 -0.01 -27.73
N CYS A 382 0.58 1.11 -27.05
CA CYS A 382 -0.27 2.30 -27.19
C CYS A 382 -0.30 2.83 -28.63
N GLU A 383 0.85 2.93 -29.32
CA GLU A 383 0.92 3.34 -30.72
C GLU A 383 0.09 2.42 -31.63
N SER A 384 0.18 1.11 -31.41
CA SER A 384 -0.59 0.11 -32.15
C SER A 384 -2.11 0.24 -31.90
N LEU A 385 -2.51 0.44 -30.65
CA LEU A 385 -3.92 0.63 -30.27
C LEU A 385 -4.48 1.95 -30.84
N VAL A 386 -3.70 3.03 -30.79
CA VAL A 386 -4.09 4.33 -31.38
C VAL A 386 -4.24 4.23 -32.90
N LYS A 387 -3.36 3.50 -33.59
CA LYS A 387 -3.50 3.21 -35.03
C LYS A 387 -4.78 2.44 -35.32
N THR A 388 -5.05 1.39 -34.54
CA THR A 388 -6.25 0.55 -34.66
C THR A 388 -7.54 1.34 -34.42
N TRP A 389 -7.51 2.29 -33.48
CA TRP A 389 -8.63 3.21 -33.25
C TRP A 389 -8.80 4.22 -34.39
N GLY A 390 -7.70 4.82 -34.85
CA GLY A 390 -7.72 5.84 -35.91
C GLY A 390 -8.21 5.32 -37.27
N SER A 391 -8.04 4.03 -37.57
CA SER A 391 -8.62 3.40 -38.77
C SER A 391 -10.15 3.28 -38.74
N THR A 392 -10.77 3.44 -37.56
CA THR A 392 -12.21 3.24 -37.33
C THR A 392 -12.97 4.57 -37.27
N ASP A 393 -12.28 5.71 -37.11
CA ASP A 393 -12.90 6.98 -36.72
C ASP A 393 -13.89 7.53 -37.79
N ARG A 394 -15.17 7.49 -37.43
CA ARG A 394 -16.25 8.26 -38.06
C ARG A 394 -16.42 9.55 -37.27
N ARG A 395 -16.17 10.69 -37.92
CA ARG A 395 -16.41 12.08 -37.44
C ARG A 395 -17.57 12.16 -36.43
N GLN A 396 -17.27 12.34 -35.16
CA GLN A 396 -18.24 12.88 -34.20
C GLN A 396 -18.21 14.41 -34.24
N ASP A 397 -19.39 15.01 -34.45
CA ASP A 397 -19.57 16.46 -34.45
C ASP A 397 -19.73 16.96 -33.01
N MET A 398 -18.63 17.41 -32.40
CA MET A 398 -18.61 17.94 -31.04
C MET A 398 -19.05 19.40 -31.02
N ASN A 399 -20.01 19.75 -30.15
CA ASN A 399 -20.44 21.12 -29.97
C ASN A 399 -19.39 21.99 -29.23
N LEU A 400 -19.40 23.30 -29.49
CA LEU A 400 -18.43 24.28 -28.97
C LEU A 400 -18.32 24.28 -27.44
N CYS A 401 -19.44 24.08 -26.74
CA CYS A 401 -19.49 24.08 -25.27
C CYS A 401 -18.79 22.86 -24.66
N ALA A 402 -18.97 21.66 -25.24
CA ALA A 402 -18.25 20.46 -24.82
C ALA A 402 -16.75 20.59 -25.10
N SER A 403 -16.38 21.20 -26.22
CA SER A 403 -14.97 21.47 -26.57
C SER A 403 -14.29 22.38 -25.54
N LEU A 404 -14.96 23.47 -25.13
CA LEU A 404 -14.45 24.38 -24.09
C LEU A 404 -14.37 23.72 -22.71
N LYS A 405 -15.37 22.91 -22.33
CA LYS A 405 -15.35 22.18 -21.05
C LYS A 405 -14.19 21.20 -20.99
N ASN A 406 -13.91 20.48 -22.09
CA ASN A 406 -12.80 19.53 -22.16
C ASN A 406 -11.42 20.22 -22.18
N LEU A 407 -11.34 21.45 -22.68
CA LEU A 407 -10.11 22.25 -22.76
C LEU A 407 -9.51 22.62 -21.38
N PHE A 408 -10.36 22.71 -20.34
CA PHE A 408 -9.98 23.08 -18.98
C PHE A 408 -10.09 21.92 -17.96
N ARG A 409 -10.35 20.69 -18.41
CA ARG A 409 -10.41 19.54 -17.50
C ARG A 409 -9.02 19.20 -16.97
N LEU A 410 -8.90 19.16 -15.65
CA LEU A 410 -7.72 18.65 -14.94
C LEU A 410 -7.61 17.13 -15.07
N HIS A 411 -8.76 16.44 -15.04
CA HIS A 411 -8.86 14.98 -15.14
C HIS A 411 -9.85 14.55 -16.21
N ASP A 412 -9.54 13.49 -16.96
CA ASP A 412 -10.53 12.84 -17.80
C ASP A 412 -11.42 11.92 -16.94
N ASP A 413 -12.73 11.93 -17.19
CA ASP A 413 -13.69 11.13 -16.41
C ASP A 413 -13.89 9.78 -17.11
N PRO A 414 -13.28 8.69 -16.58
CA PRO A 414 -13.37 7.37 -17.19
C PRO A 414 -14.76 6.75 -17.04
N LYS A 415 -15.65 7.34 -16.25
CA LYS A 415 -17.03 6.85 -16.05
C LYS A 415 -18.05 7.53 -16.96
N SER A 416 -17.63 8.51 -17.77
CA SER A 416 -18.56 9.12 -18.74
C SER A 416 -19.01 8.10 -19.78
N ASP A 417 -20.31 8.09 -20.10
CA ASP A 417 -20.91 7.10 -21.01
C ASP A 417 -20.20 7.04 -22.37
N LEU A 418 -19.77 8.19 -22.89
CA LEU A 418 -18.97 8.29 -24.11
C LEU A 418 -17.66 7.50 -24.00
N ARG A 419 -16.91 7.67 -22.90
CA ARG A 419 -15.63 6.98 -22.68
C ARG A 419 -15.80 5.49 -22.42
N VAL A 420 -16.92 5.06 -21.83
CA VAL A 420 -17.26 3.65 -21.73
C VAL A 420 -17.50 3.06 -23.13
N SER A 421 -18.30 3.73 -23.94
CA SER A 421 -18.61 3.30 -25.32
C SER A 421 -17.35 3.22 -26.20
N ASP A 422 -16.48 4.24 -26.18
CA ASP A 422 -15.25 4.27 -26.98
C ASP A 422 -14.34 3.07 -26.66
N ARG A 423 -14.18 2.74 -25.37
CA ARG A 423 -13.38 1.58 -24.93
C ARG A 423 -13.99 0.26 -25.38
N GLU A 424 -15.30 0.10 -25.25
CA GLU A 424 -15.98 -1.11 -25.70
C GLU A 424 -15.88 -1.30 -27.20
N GLU A 425 -15.92 -0.21 -27.97
CA GLU A 425 -15.73 -0.24 -29.42
C GLU A 425 -14.28 -0.61 -29.78
N LEU A 426 -13.28 0.01 -29.16
CA LEU A 426 -11.89 -0.37 -29.35
C LEU A 426 -11.66 -1.84 -28.96
N ALA A 427 -12.23 -2.30 -27.85
CA ALA A 427 -12.18 -3.71 -27.45
C ALA A 427 -12.80 -4.66 -28.48
N LYS A 428 -13.91 -4.24 -29.13
CA LYS A 428 -14.54 -4.99 -30.22
C LYS A 428 -13.63 -5.07 -31.45
N GLU A 429 -12.90 -4.00 -31.78
CA GLU A 429 -11.94 -4.00 -32.89
C GLU A 429 -10.71 -4.85 -32.58
N ILE A 430 -10.15 -4.76 -31.37
CA ILE A 430 -9.04 -5.64 -30.94
C ILE A 430 -9.45 -7.10 -31.06
N TYR A 431 -10.68 -7.47 -30.67
CA TYR A 431 -11.16 -8.86 -30.78
C TYR A 431 -11.14 -9.40 -32.22
N LYS A 432 -11.35 -8.53 -33.22
CA LYS A 432 -11.33 -8.90 -34.65
C LYS A 432 -9.91 -9.02 -35.22
N TYR A 433 -8.88 -8.69 -34.45
CA TYR A 433 -7.51 -8.78 -34.91
C TYR A 433 -7.14 -10.24 -35.21
N GLU A 434 -6.90 -10.53 -36.49
CA GLU A 434 -6.53 -11.86 -37.01
C GLU A 434 -5.03 -11.99 -37.34
N GLY A 435 -4.19 -11.09 -36.80
CA GLY A 435 -2.75 -11.13 -37.02
C GLY A 435 -2.16 -12.47 -36.54
N LYS A 436 -1.60 -13.24 -37.47
CA LYS A 436 -0.88 -14.48 -37.15
C LYS A 436 0.50 -14.13 -36.59
N GLY A 437 0.71 -14.41 -35.31
CA GLY A 437 2.03 -14.40 -34.67
C GLY A 437 2.53 -13.03 -34.18
N PHE A 438 3.81 -12.96 -33.88
CA PHE A 438 4.51 -11.76 -33.43
C PHE A 438 4.71 -10.80 -34.61
N THR A 439 4.19 -9.57 -34.50
CA THR A 439 4.50 -8.49 -35.43
C THR A 439 5.33 -7.43 -34.73
N TYR A 440 6.35 -6.89 -35.38
CA TYR A 440 7.20 -5.82 -34.81
C TYR A 440 6.40 -4.57 -34.43
N GLU A 441 5.28 -4.33 -35.12
CA GLU A 441 4.42 -3.16 -34.91
C GLU A 441 3.36 -3.37 -33.82
N ALA A 442 3.05 -4.62 -33.46
CA ALA A 442 2.03 -4.97 -32.47
C ALA A 442 2.38 -6.28 -31.75
N PRO A 443 3.51 -6.34 -31.02
CA PRO A 443 4.12 -7.59 -30.58
C PRO A 443 3.24 -8.43 -29.64
N ARG A 444 2.24 -7.82 -29.00
CA ARG A 444 1.39 -8.44 -27.98
C ARG A 444 -0.07 -8.61 -28.36
N LEU A 445 -0.54 -8.02 -29.47
CA LEU A 445 -1.96 -8.07 -29.83
C LEU A 445 -2.44 -9.49 -30.15
N SER A 446 -1.59 -10.36 -30.71
CA SER A 446 -1.92 -11.77 -30.92
C SER A 446 -2.15 -12.52 -29.61
N TYR A 447 -1.25 -12.38 -28.64
CA TYR A 447 -1.42 -13.00 -27.31
C TYR A 447 -2.67 -12.47 -26.58
N VAL A 448 -2.97 -11.18 -26.73
CA VAL A 448 -4.19 -10.56 -26.19
C VAL A 448 -5.44 -11.20 -26.79
N THR A 449 -5.51 -11.34 -28.11
CA THR A 449 -6.71 -11.89 -28.76
C THR A 449 -6.86 -13.38 -28.49
N ASP A 450 -5.76 -14.13 -28.46
CA ASP A 450 -5.76 -15.55 -28.12
C ASP A 450 -6.28 -15.76 -26.69
N LEU A 451 -5.75 -15.01 -25.71
CA LEU A 451 -6.23 -15.05 -24.32
C LEU A 451 -7.71 -14.69 -24.21
N ALA A 452 -8.15 -13.59 -24.84
CA ALA A 452 -9.55 -13.16 -24.78
C ALA A 452 -10.51 -14.20 -25.41
N LYS A 453 -10.12 -14.80 -26.54
CA LYS A 453 -10.89 -15.86 -27.21
C LYS A 453 -10.98 -17.12 -26.34
N GLU A 454 -9.88 -17.53 -25.69
CA GLU A 454 -9.89 -18.66 -24.78
C GLU A 454 -10.77 -18.42 -23.55
N LEU A 455 -10.73 -17.23 -22.94
CA LEU A 455 -11.62 -16.86 -21.83
C LEU A 455 -13.10 -16.93 -22.24
N LEU A 456 -13.46 -16.41 -23.41
CA LEU A 456 -14.83 -16.49 -23.93
C LEU A 456 -15.24 -17.93 -24.31
N ALA A 457 -14.30 -18.75 -24.79
CA ALA A 457 -14.56 -20.16 -25.08
C ALA A 457 -14.80 -20.96 -23.80
N MET A 458 -14.12 -20.61 -22.69
CA MET A 458 -14.34 -21.21 -21.38
C MET A 458 -15.72 -20.91 -20.79
N GLU A 459 -16.39 -19.83 -21.17
CA GLU A 459 -17.76 -19.55 -20.71
C GLU A 459 -18.78 -20.59 -21.20
N LYS A 460 -18.46 -21.26 -22.30
CA LYS A 460 -19.29 -22.29 -22.93
C LYS A 460 -18.92 -23.70 -22.44
N ASP A 461 -17.88 -23.83 -21.64
CA ASP A 461 -17.38 -25.10 -21.12
C ASP A 461 -17.92 -25.31 -19.68
N ASP A 462 -18.58 -26.44 -19.44
CA ASP A 462 -19.13 -26.80 -18.12
C ASP A 462 -18.03 -26.97 -17.05
N LYS A 463 -16.76 -27.10 -17.45
CA LYS A 463 -15.62 -27.23 -16.52
C LYS A 463 -15.35 -25.97 -15.69
N VAL A 464 -15.66 -24.78 -16.20
CA VAL A 464 -15.37 -23.51 -15.50
C VAL A 464 -16.68 -22.83 -15.10
N LYS A 465 -17.08 -23.02 -13.84
CA LYS A 465 -18.35 -22.50 -13.30
C LYS A 465 -18.53 -20.98 -13.42
N SER A 466 -17.44 -20.22 -13.30
CA SER A 466 -17.41 -18.76 -13.40
C SER A 466 -16.07 -18.30 -13.96
N VAL A 467 -16.07 -17.80 -15.19
CA VAL A 467 -14.87 -17.24 -15.84
C VAL A 467 -14.48 -15.89 -15.22
N PRO A 468 -15.41 -14.96 -14.86
CA PRO A 468 -15.05 -13.75 -14.14
C PRO A 468 -14.36 -14.02 -12.80
N GLU A 469 -14.79 -15.04 -12.05
CA GLU A 469 -14.12 -15.46 -10.82
C GLU A 469 -12.72 -16.02 -11.08
N LEU A 470 -12.53 -16.79 -12.17
CA LEU A 470 -11.19 -17.25 -12.59
C LEU A 470 -10.27 -16.07 -12.87
N VAL A 471 -10.74 -15.10 -13.67
CA VAL A 471 -9.98 -13.90 -14.02
C VAL A 471 -9.63 -13.10 -12.76
N LEU A 472 -10.55 -13.01 -11.79
CA LEU A 472 -10.30 -12.38 -10.50
C LEU A 472 -9.18 -13.08 -9.72
N LYS A 473 -9.18 -14.42 -9.65
CA LYS A 473 -8.13 -15.16 -8.94
C LYS A 473 -6.77 -14.96 -9.60
N VAL A 474 -6.69 -14.98 -10.94
CA VAL A 474 -5.42 -14.73 -11.65
C VAL A 474 -4.92 -13.31 -11.39
N TRP A 475 -5.79 -12.30 -11.43
CA TRP A 475 -5.39 -10.93 -11.08
C TRP A 475 -4.96 -10.78 -9.62
N THR A 476 -5.60 -11.52 -8.70
CA THR A 476 -5.23 -11.53 -7.28
C THR A 476 -3.84 -12.12 -7.09
N ASP A 477 -3.53 -13.22 -7.76
CA ASP A 477 -2.21 -13.85 -7.82
C ASP A 477 -1.13 -12.89 -8.35
N ILE A 478 -1.39 -12.28 -9.52
CA ILE A 478 -0.50 -11.25 -10.11
C ILE A 478 -0.25 -10.08 -9.15
N LEU A 479 -1.28 -9.60 -8.45
CA LEU A 479 -1.19 -8.48 -7.51
C LEU A 479 -0.37 -8.84 -6.26
N VAL A 480 -0.63 -10.01 -5.65
CA VAL A 480 0.12 -10.47 -4.48
C VAL A 480 1.58 -10.75 -4.85
N TYR A 481 1.82 -11.32 -6.05
CA TYR A 481 3.16 -11.48 -6.59
C TYR A 481 3.89 -10.13 -6.75
N ALA A 482 3.23 -9.11 -7.30
CA ALA A 482 3.80 -7.78 -7.43
C ALA A 482 4.24 -7.20 -6.08
N GLY A 483 3.39 -7.30 -5.06
CA GLY A 483 3.73 -6.88 -3.70
C GLY A 483 4.89 -7.69 -3.12
N ASN A 484 4.80 -9.01 -3.12
CA ASN A 484 5.82 -9.89 -2.53
C ASN A 484 7.21 -9.70 -3.16
N LYS A 485 7.29 -9.47 -4.48
CA LYS A 485 8.54 -9.34 -5.25
C LYS A 485 9.02 -7.90 -5.41
N CYS A 486 8.28 -6.92 -4.92
CA CYS A 486 8.71 -5.53 -4.93
C CYS A 486 9.91 -5.33 -3.97
N SER A 487 10.83 -4.46 -4.36
CA SER A 487 12.01 -4.15 -3.54
C SER A 487 11.60 -3.52 -2.22
N ARG A 488 12.20 -3.98 -1.12
CA ARG A 488 11.94 -3.44 0.23
C ARG A 488 12.25 -1.95 0.31
N ARG A 489 13.23 -1.50 -0.47
CA ARG A 489 13.56 -0.08 -0.62
C ARG A 489 12.39 0.72 -1.19
N PHE A 490 11.71 0.22 -2.22
CA PHE A 490 10.61 0.96 -2.84
C PHE A 490 9.37 0.94 -1.96
N HIS A 491 9.08 -0.17 -1.26
CA HIS A 491 8.08 -0.19 -0.19
C HIS A 491 8.37 0.89 0.87
N ALA A 492 9.62 0.98 1.34
CA ALA A 492 10.04 2.01 2.30
C ALA A 492 9.90 3.43 1.73
N GLU A 493 10.39 3.66 0.50
CA GLU A 493 10.35 4.97 -0.16
C GLU A 493 8.92 5.49 -0.31
N LYS A 494 7.99 4.60 -0.67
CA LYS A 494 6.60 4.94 -0.98
C LYS A 494 5.77 5.32 0.25
N LEU A 495 6.19 4.92 1.46
CA LEU A 495 5.51 5.33 2.70
C LEU A 495 5.49 6.85 2.89
N ASN A 496 6.41 7.60 2.28
CA ASN A 496 6.40 9.07 2.33
C ASN A 496 5.16 9.72 1.70
N SER A 497 4.40 8.97 0.89
CA SER A 497 3.27 9.46 0.07
C SER A 497 1.95 8.77 0.39
N GLY A 498 1.83 8.11 1.55
CA GLY A 498 0.57 7.52 2.04
C GLY A 498 0.50 5.99 1.99
N GLY A 499 1.57 5.33 1.54
CA GLY A 499 1.61 3.87 1.36
C GLY A 499 0.87 3.43 0.09
N GLU A 500 1.10 2.18 -0.31
CA GLU A 500 0.46 1.55 -1.49
C GLU A 500 -0.13 0.20 -1.09
N LEU A 501 -1.15 -0.27 -1.81
CA LEU A 501 -1.74 -1.58 -1.56
C LEU A 501 -0.68 -2.68 -1.61
N THR A 502 0.23 -2.65 -2.58
CA THR A 502 1.32 -3.63 -2.70
C THR A 502 2.18 -3.71 -1.45
N THR A 503 2.40 -2.60 -0.72
CA THR A 503 3.14 -2.57 0.55
C THR A 503 2.34 -3.21 1.68
N ILE A 504 1.02 -3.02 1.72
CA ILE A 504 0.13 -3.69 2.68
C ILE A 504 0.12 -5.20 2.42
N LEU A 505 -0.01 -5.61 1.16
CA LEU A 505 -0.06 -7.02 0.78
C LEU A 505 1.26 -7.73 1.05
N TRP A 506 2.39 -7.08 0.76
CA TRP A 506 3.69 -7.59 1.14
C TRP A 506 3.78 -7.82 2.65
N LEU A 507 3.41 -6.83 3.46
CA LEU A 507 3.50 -6.96 4.91
C LEU A 507 2.54 -8.04 5.46
N MET A 508 1.36 -8.23 4.86
CA MET A 508 0.48 -9.34 5.22
C MET A 508 1.13 -10.69 4.95
N ALA A 509 1.74 -10.87 3.78
CA ALA A 509 2.41 -12.11 3.42
C ALA A 509 3.54 -12.45 4.41
N GLU A 510 4.26 -11.45 4.91
CA GLU A 510 5.29 -11.64 5.95
C GLU A 510 4.70 -12.10 7.29
N HIS A 511 3.52 -11.60 7.67
CA HIS A 511 2.83 -12.04 8.89
C HIS A 511 2.31 -13.47 8.76
N PHE A 512 1.67 -13.80 7.65
CA PHE A 512 1.25 -15.17 7.40
C PHE A 512 2.45 -16.14 7.34
N TYR A 513 3.55 -15.71 6.74
CA TYR A 513 4.79 -16.50 6.73
C TYR A 513 5.33 -16.75 8.15
N GLN A 514 5.29 -15.75 9.03
CA GLN A 514 5.70 -15.91 10.42
C GLN A 514 4.83 -16.94 11.16
N VAL A 515 3.52 -16.95 10.92
CA VAL A 515 2.59 -17.96 11.47
C VAL A 515 2.99 -19.36 11.00
N TYR A 516 3.08 -19.55 9.69
CA TYR A 516 3.43 -20.83 9.07
C TYR A 516 4.79 -21.37 9.55
N ALA A 517 5.82 -20.52 9.57
CA ALA A 517 7.15 -20.90 10.02
C ALA A 517 7.16 -21.34 11.49
N THR A 518 6.36 -20.68 12.33
CA THR A 518 6.25 -21.03 13.76
C THR A 518 5.57 -22.39 13.95
N GLU A 519 4.50 -22.68 13.19
CA GLU A 519 3.82 -23.97 13.21
C GLU A 519 4.73 -25.11 12.72
N LEU A 520 5.47 -24.89 11.64
CA LEU A 520 6.42 -25.86 11.08
C LEU A 520 7.59 -26.15 12.03
N ILE A 521 8.05 -25.17 12.82
CA ILE A 521 9.06 -25.40 13.87
C ILE A 521 8.46 -26.22 15.02
N LYS A 522 7.21 -25.95 15.43
CA LYS A 522 6.52 -26.70 16.48
C LYS A 522 6.33 -28.17 16.08
N SER A 523 5.88 -28.45 14.86
CA SER A 523 5.69 -29.83 14.37
C SER A 523 6.99 -30.63 14.34
N ASN A 524 8.07 -30.06 13.78
CA ASN A 524 9.39 -30.70 13.73
C ASN A 524 10.01 -30.99 15.12
N LYS A 525 9.62 -30.23 16.15
CA LYS A 525 10.04 -30.48 17.54
C LYS A 525 9.25 -31.61 18.22
N MET A 526 8.02 -31.90 17.76
CA MET A 526 7.20 -33.00 18.31
C MET A 526 7.56 -34.37 17.71
N GLU A 527 8.17 -34.41 16.53
CA GLU A 527 8.62 -35.64 15.86
C GLU A 527 10.02 -36.13 16.32
N LYS A 528 10.75 -35.31 17.07
CA LYS A 528 12.06 -35.64 17.67
C LYS A 528 11.91 -35.92 19.15
#